data_AF-A0A7W7GQM1-F1
#
_entry.id   AF-A0A7W7GQM1-F1
#
_cell.length_a   1.000
_cell.length_b   1.000
_cell.length_c   1.000
_cell.angle_alpha   90.00
_cell.angle_beta   90.00
_cell.angle_gamma   90.00
#
_symmetry.space_group_name_H-M   'P 1'
#
loop_
_entity.id
_entity.type
_entity.pdbx_description
1 polymer ?
#
loop_
_entity_poly.entity_id
_entity_poly.type
_entity_poly.pdbx_seq_one_letter_code
_entity_poly.pdbx_strand_id
1 'polypeptide(L)'
;MTNSQHEERRPLSPGAAFMKSFDGDTTTIPASAPETALAGTPRTASAAGADLLTGARRLHAAGLRVIPVKADESKAPALRRWPEHRTTEADLDRWFGGPSPRYVALGMVCGPEAGNVEMLEVEGPHTALCAPIYAHAQRAGNAYLLHRLDGWSERSPSGGIHWFYRVEGQDVPGSVQLARTETGKVMVETRGARGMAVMAPSAGAAHPSGRGWTVGTGGPETMPTLTAAERDALHALFRAQDRHTPADAPPTPTRPPQPPMGPPSGAVRAGDDYTARTTWAEVLEPHGWTLHSAAGDLLHWTRPGKETAAGPSATTGRTPEDRLYVFSTNAAPFRERTPYNRFAAYALLNHSGDYTAAARELARQGYGRRPRGGR
;
A
#
# COMPACT_ATOMS: atom_id res chain seq x y z
N MET A 1 48.33 -24.21 -41.29
CA MET A 1 48.65 -23.04 -40.43
C MET A 1 47.89 -21.88 -41.04
N THR A 2 46.85 -21.27 -40.47
CA THR A 2 46.41 -21.13 -39.08
C THR A 2 44.89 -21.04 -39.03
N ASN A 3 44.35 -21.61 -37.95
CA ASN A 3 42.96 -21.77 -37.56
C ASN A 3 42.39 -20.48 -36.95
N SER A 4 41.08 -20.27 -37.10
CA SER A 4 40.06 -19.73 -36.16
C SER A 4 40.34 -18.42 -35.38
N GLN A 5 39.39 -17.53 -35.10
CA GLN A 5 38.03 -17.74 -34.59
C GLN A 5 37.13 -16.52 -34.91
N HIS A 6 35.90 -16.79 -35.36
CA HIS A 6 34.78 -15.86 -35.26
C HIS A 6 34.18 -16.01 -33.86
N GLU A 7 34.13 -14.91 -33.10
CA GLU A 7 33.53 -14.87 -31.77
C GLU A 7 32.04 -14.50 -31.89
N GLU A 8 31.18 -15.51 -31.82
CA GLU A 8 29.72 -15.34 -31.73
C GLU A 8 29.36 -14.74 -30.36
N ARG A 9 28.74 -13.55 -30.37
CA ARG A 9 28.11 -12.98 -29.18
C ARG A 9 26.84 -13.75 -28.84
N ARG A 10 26.92 -14.60 -27.82
CA ARG A 10 25.73 -15.15 -27.13
C ARG A 10 25.04 -14.06 -26.31
N PRO A 11 23.69 -13.97 -26.30
CA PRO A 11 22.98 -13.11 -25.37
C PRO A 11 23.09 -13.69 -23.95
N LEU A 12 23.49 -12.84 -23.01
CA LEU A 12 23.48 -13.11 -21.58
C LEU A 12 22.02 -13.15 -21.10
N SER A 13 21.60 -14.29 -20.56
CA SER A 13 20.37 -14.42 -19.78
C SER A 13 20.70 -14.13 -18.30
N PRO A 14 20.00 -13.21 -17.62
CA PRO A 14 20.04 -13.14 -16.17
C PRO A 14 18.63 -13.32 -15.58
N GLY A 15 18.35 -14.54 -15.13
CA GLY A 15 17.26 -14.86 -14.22
C GLY A 15 17.79 -15.81 -13.14
N ALA A 16 18.16 -15.28 -11.97
CA ALA A 16 18.39 -16.05 -10.73
C ALA A 16 18.77 -15.12 -9.56
N ALA A 17 17.80 -14.43 -8.97
CA ALA A 17 17.99 -13.82 -7.63
C ALA A 17 16.79 -14.02 -6.69
N PHE A 18 15.61 -14.37 -7.22
CA PHE A 18 14.39 -14.51 -6.41
C PHE A 18 14.16 -15.93 -5.84
N MET A 19 14.96 -16.92 -6.25
CA MET A 19 14.63 -18.34 -6.09
C MET A 19 15.76 -19.16 -5.46
N LYS A 20 16.20 -18.79 -4.25
CA LYS A 20 17.16 -19.61 -3.48
C LYS A 20 16.69 -20.03 -2.09
N SER A 21 15.40 -19.95 -1.78
CA SER A 21 14.95 -20.35 -0.43
C SER A 21 13.59 -21.04 -0.32
N PHE A 22 13.01 -21.56 -1.41
CA PHE A 22 11.76 -22.32 -1.32
C PHE A 22 11.67 -23.35 -2.46
N ASP A 23 12.46 -24.42 -2.38
CA ASP A 23 12.09 -25.69 -2.98
C ASP A 23 11.96 -26.71 -1.85
N GLY A 24 10.73 -27.18 -1.65
CA GLY A 24 10.42 -28.25 -0.73
C GLY A 24 10.80 -29.58 -1.36
N ASP A 25 11.85 -30.21 -0.82
CA ASP A 25 12.07 -31.63 -0.99
C ASP A 25 12.07 -32.30 0.39
N THR A 26 11.12 -33.21 0.57
CA THR A 26 10.95 -34.03 1.76
C THR A 26 12.07 -35.05 1.81
N THR A 27 13.15 -34.74 2.54
CA THR A 27 14.11 -35.75 3.00
C THR A 27 14.62 -35.40 4.39
N THR A 28 14.30 -36.29 5.33
CA THR A 28 14.85 -36.53 6.68
C THR A 28 15.86 -35.52 7.24
N ILE A 29 15.44 -34.79 8.29
CA ILE A 29 16.29 -33.94 9.15
C ILE A 29 17.15 -34.84 10.06
N PRO A 30 18.50 -34.77 10.02
CA PRO A 30 19.32 -35.24 11.13
C PRO A 30 19.49 -34.13 12.17
N ALA A 31 19.58 -34.55 13.43
CA ALA A 31 19.59 -33.72 14.62
C ALA A 31 20.64 -32.58 14.59
N SER A 32 20.19 -31.42 15.07
CA SER A 32 20.94 -30.17 15.27
C SER A 32 22.21 -30.33 16.10
N ALA A 33 23.34 -29.86 15.56
CA ALA A 33 24.51 -29.45 16.33
C ALA A 33 24.35 -27.97 16.77
N PRO A 34 24.88 -27.55 17.93
CA PRO A 34 24.63 -26.22 18.48
C PRO A 34 25.38 -25.14 17.70
N GLU A 35 24.64 -24.11 17.29
CA GLU A 35 25.15 -22.91 16.61
C GLU A 35 25.83 -21.98 17.63
N THR A 36 27.14 -21.84 17.54
CA THR A 36 27.90 -20.83 18.30
C THR A 36 27.63 -19.46 17.68
N ALA A 37 26.92 -18.62 18.44
CA ALA A 37 26.73 -17.21 18.12
C ALA A 37 28.10 -16.50 18.04
N LEU A 38 28.56 -16.19 16.83
CA LEU A 38 29.61 -15.20 16.62
C LEU A 38 29.01 -13.81 16.88
N ALA A 39 29.19 -13.34 18.11
CA ALA A 39 28.93 -11.96 18.49
C ALA A 39 29.78 -11.03 17.60
N GLY A 40 29.13 -10.21 16.77
CA GLY A 40 29.78 -9.19 15.97
C GLY A 40 30.54 -8.22 16.88
N THR A 41 31.79 -7.92 16.51
CA THR A 41 32.66 -6.99 17.24
C THR A 41 32.01 -5.60 17.31
N PRO A 42 31.94 -4.94 18.49
CA PRO A 42 31.32 -3.62 18.60
C PRO A 42 32.12 -2.58 17.79
N ARG A 43 31.48 -1.95 16.79
CA ARG A 43 32.05 -0.79 16.09
C ARG A 43 32.17 0.40 17.05
N THR A 44 33.29 1.11 16.99
CA THR A 44 33.47 2.36 17.75
C THR A 44 32.54 3.46 17.20
N ALA A 45 32.04 4.34 18.08
CA ALA A 45 31.09 5.40 17.71
C ALA A 45 31.58 6.31 16.55
N SER A 46 32.90 6.51 16.46
CA SER A 46 33.57 7.26 15.37
C SER A 46 33.35 6.62 13.99
N ALA A 47 33.50 5.29 13.88
CA ALA A 47 33.30 4.56 12.63
C ALA A 47 31.82 4.46 12.22
N ALA A 48 30.89 4.53 13.18
CA ALA A 48 29.45 4.57 12.91
C ALA A 48 28.98 5.95 12.43
N GLY A 49 29.55 7.04 12.96
CA GLY A 49 29.28 8.41 12.51
C GLY A 49 29.74 8.68 11.08
N ALA A 50 30.94 8.22 10.71
CA ALA A 50 31.48 8.35 9.35
C ALA A 50 30.62 7.62 8.30
N ASP A 51 30.00 6.50 8.67
CA ASP A 51 29.11 5.70 7.82
C ASP A 51 27.75 6.40 7.60
N LEU A 52 27.18 6.98 8.67
CA LEU A 52 25.93 7.75 8.60
C LEU A 52 26.05 8.98 7.70
N LEU A 53 27.12 9.78 7.84
CA LEU A 53 27.31 10.95 6.98
C LEU A 53 27.48 10.53 5.50
N THR A 54 28.21 9.45 5.26
CA THR A 54 28.38 8.90 3.90
C THR A 54 27.05 8.46 3.31
N GLY A 55 26.24 7.69 4.05
CA GLY A 55 24.89 7.30 3.63
C GLY A 55 23.96 8.49 3.40
N ALA A 56 23.99 9.48 4.30
CA ALA A 56 23.21 10.70 4.18
C ALA A 56 23.56 11.49 2.91
N ARG A 57 24.85 11.67 2.62
CA ARG A 57 25.31 12.34 1.40
C ARG A 57 24.93 11.56 0.14
N ARG A 58 25.01 10.23 0.17
CA ARG A 58 24.59 9.36 -0.93
C ARG A 58 23.10 9.53 -1.26
N LEU A 59 22.24 9.50 -0.24
CA LEU A 59 20.80 9.76 -0.41
C LEU A 59 20.54 11.18 -0.94
N HIS A 60 21.23 12.18 -0.39
CA HIS A 60 21.07 13.58 -0.81
C HIS A 60 21.50 13.82 -2.26
N ALA A 61 22.63 13.24 -2.68
CA ALA A 61 23.13 13.32 -4.05
C ALA A 61 22.16 12.70 -5.07
N ALA A 62 21.39 11.69 -4.66
CA ALA A 62 20.31 11.11 -5.45
C ALA A 62 19.02 11.97 -5.46
N GLY A 63 19.05 13.20 -4.93
CA GLY A 63 17.90 14.10 -4.89
C GLY A 63 16.86 13.76 -3.82
N LEU A 64 17.23 12.96 -2.82
CA LEU A 64 16.36 12.58 -1.71
C LEU A 64 16.51 13.54 -0.53
N ARG A 65 15.45 13.68 0.26
CA ARG A 65 15.46 14.52 1.47
C ARG A 65 15.76 13.68 2.70
N VAL A 66 16.96 13.85 3.22
CA VAL A 66 17.44 13.18 4.44
C VAL A 66 17.06 14.00 5.66
N ILE A 67 16.66 13.35 6.74
CA ILE A 67 16.33 13.99 8.02
C ILE A 67 16.94 13.19 9.18
N PRO A 68 17.30 13.82 10.31
CA PRO A 68 17.72 13.11 11.49
C PRO A 68 16.54 12.43 12.20
N VAL A 69 16.79 11.25 12.74
CA VAL A 69 15.83 10.45 13.52
C VAL A 69 16.24 10.46 14.98
N LYS A 70 15.25 10.44 15.88
CA LYS A 70 15.51 10.39 17.33
C LYS A 70 16.14 9.05 17.72
N ALA A 71 17.09 9.12 18.63
CA ALA A 71 17.75 7.96 19.24
C ALA A 71 17.06 7.56 20.56
N ASP A 72 15.73 7.51 20.55
CA ASP A 72 14.86 7.20 21.71
C ASP A 72 13.89 6.06 21.39
N GLU A 73 14.25 5.20 20.44
CA GLU A 73 13.47 4.04 19.97
C GLU A 73 12.13 4.36 19.28
N SER A 74 11.67 5.61 19.32
CA SER A 74 10.39 6.03 18.74
C SER A 74 10.36 5.97 17.21
N LYS A 75 11.54 5.92 16.57
CA LYS A 75 11.73 6.09 15.11
C LYS A 75 11.19 7.41 14.58
N ALA A 76 10.89 8.37 15.47
CA ALA A 76 10.31 9.64 15.09
C ALA A 76 11.38 10.58 14.51
N PRO A 77 11.00 11.49 13.61
CA PRO A 77 11.88 12.54 13.14
C PRO A 77 12.30 13.44 14.30
N ALA A 78 13.57 13.85 14.31
CA ALA A 78 14.09 14.76 15.33
C ALA A 78 13.75 16.24 15.05
N LEU A 79 13.28 16.55 13.84
CA LEU A 79 12.87 17.90 13.44
C LEU A 79 11.35 18.07 13.55
N ARG A 80 10.88 19.25 13.99
CA ARG A 80 9.45 19.55 14.19
C ARG A 80 8.66 19.75 12.89
N ARG A 81 9.26 20.38 11.89
CA ARG A 81 8.69 20.63 10.54
C ARG A 81 9.46 19.87 9.49
N TRP A 82 9.65 18.58 9.76
CA TRP A 82 10.52 17.72 8.98
C TRP A 82 10.02 17.48 7.53
N PRO A 83 8.71 17.40 7.20
CA PRO A 83 8.29 17.21 5.80
C PRO A 83 8.61 18.44 4.94
N GLU A 84 8.52 19.63 5.53
CA GLU A 84 8.77 20.89 4.84
C GLU A 84 10.26 21.26 4.79
N HIS A 85 11.09 20.67 5.65
CA HIS A 85 12.52 20.95 5.72
C HIS A 85 13.21 20.60 4.40
N ARG A 86 13.93 21.56 3.82
CA ARG A 86 14.80 21.34 2.66
C ARG A 86 16.21 21.10 3.15
N THR A 87 16.61 19.84 3.16
CA THR A 87 17.94 19.42 3.59
C THR A 87 19.02 19.94 2.64
N THR A 88 20.08 20.50 3.22
CA THR A 88 21.29 20.95 2.53
C THR A 88 22.50 20.11 2.95
N GLU A 89 23.59 20.13 2.20
CA GLU A 89 24.85 19.46 2.61
C GLU A 89 25.36 19.95 3.98
N ALA A 90 25.26 21.26 4.24
CA ALA A 90 25.61 21.83 5.54
C ALA A 90 24.74 21.30 6.69
N ASP A 91 23.47 20.97 6.41
CA ASP A 91 22.62 20.30 7.40
C ASP A 91 23.16 18.89 7.71
N LEU A 92 23.57 18.14 6.68
CA LEU A 92 24.11 16.78 6.85
C LEU A 92 25.37 16.79 7.71
N ASP A 93 26.30 17.70 7.43
CA ASP A 93 27.53 17.85 8.22
C ASP A 93 27.22 18.23 9.67
N ARG A 94 26.25 19.13 9.90
CA ARG A 94 25.82 19.53 11.24
C ARG A 94 25.12 18.39 12.00
N TRP A 95 24.43 17.50 11.30
CA TRP A 95 23.66 16.42 11.93
C TRP A 95 24.50 15.16 12.17
N PHE A 96 25.29 14.76 11.18
CA PHE A 96 25.97 13.46 11.14
C PHE A 96 27.50 13.58 11.06
N GLY A 97 28.05 14.79 10.92
CA GLY A 97 29.48 15.02 10.81
C GLY A 97 30.23 15.08 12.14
N GLY A 98 31.56 14.96 12.03
CA GLY A 98 32.49 15.06 13.16
C GLY A 98 32.64 13.76 13.97
N PRO A 99 33.55 13.76 14.96
CA PRO A 99 33.85 12.60 15.79
C PRO A 99 32.73 12.27 16.80
N SER A 100 31.77 13.18 16.99
CA SER A 100 30.63 13.03 17.90
C SER A 100 29.39 13.62 17.23
N PRO A 101 28.74 12.85 16.34
CA PRO A 101 27.60 13.36 15.58
C PRO A 101 26.42 13.68 16.49
N ARG A 102 25.66 14.72 16.13
CA ARG A 102 24.46 15.14 16.89
C ARG A 102 23.36 14.09 16.84
N TYR A 103 23.27 13.35 15.73
CA TYR A 103 22.29 12.30 15.51
C TYR A 103 22.98 11.02 15.04
N VAL A 104 22.50 9.88 15.55
CA VAL A 104 23.04 8.54 15.26
C VAL A 104 22.09 7.70 14.40
N ALA A 105 21.08 8.33 13.83
CA ALA A 105 20.10 7.69 12.95
C ALA A 105 19.57 8.70 11.94
N LEU A 106 19.33 8.23 10.72
CA LEU A 106 18.84 9.03 9.62
C LEU A 106 17.57 8.41 9.03
N GLY A 107 16.75 9.28 8.47
CA GLY A 107 15.55 8.91 7.74
C GLY A 107 15.48 9.65 6.42
N MET A 108 14.55 9.20 5.58
CA MET A 108 14.26 9.78 4.28
C MET A 108 12.78 10.15 4.23
N VAL A 109 12.49 11.39 3.79
CA VAL A 109 11.12 11.82 3.50
C VAL A 109 10.62 11.12 2.24
N CYS A 110 9.38 10.67 2.25
CA CYS A 110 8.68 10.12 1.09
C CYS A 110 7.65 11.12 0.57
N GLY A 111 7.25 10.98 -0.69
CA GLY A 111 6.27 11.81 -1.35
C GLY A 111 6.81 12.77 -2.41
N PRO A 112 5.92 13.62 -2.97
CA PRO A 112 6.29 14.63 -3.98
C PRO A 112 7.32 15.62 -3.44
N GLU A 113 7.40 15.80 -2.12
CA GLU A 113 8.38 16.67 -1.49
C GLU A 113 9.82 16.15 -1.73
N ALA A 114 10.01 14.84 -1.83
CA ALA A 114 11.32 14.20 -1.86
C ALA A 114 11.58 13.43 -3.17
N GLY A 115 11.28 14.07 -4.30
CA GLY A 115 11.49 13.49 -5.63
C GLY A 115 10.49 12.38 -5.97
N ASN A 116 9.29 12.49 -5.40
CA ASN A 116 8.16 11.61 -5.66
C ASN A 116 8.45 10.12 -5.38
N VAL A 117 9.16 9.86 -4.28
CA VAL A 117 9.51 8.50 -3.83
C VAL A 117 8.43 7.94 -2.92
N GLU A 118 8.10 6.68 -3.12
CA GLU A 118 7.29 5.90 -2.20
C GLU A 118 8.10 4.71 -1.67
N MET A 119 7.90 4.39 -0.40
CA MET A 119 8.37 3.13 0.17
C MET A 119 7.21 2.15 0.25
N LEU A 120 7.41 0.90 -0.17
CA LEU A 120 6.52 -0.22 0.06
C LEU A 120 7.15 -1.18 1.08
N GLU A 121 6.40 -1.57 2.11
CA GLU A 121 6.90 -2.41 3.20
C GLU A 121 6.07 -3.68 3.37
N VAL A 122 6.75 -4.81 3.51
CA VAL A 122 6.21 -6.02 4.14
C VAL A 122 6.82 -6.15 5.54
N GLU A 123 5.97 -6.19 6.55
CA GLU A 123 6.37 -6.34 7.96
C GLU A 123 7.11 -7.65 8.20
N GLY A 124 8.08 -7.64 9.12
CA GLY A 124 9.01 -8.75 9.35
C GLY A 124 8.36 -10.12 9.57
N PRO A 125 7.37 -10.24 10.47
CA PRO A 125 6.63 -11.49 10.69
C PRO A 125 5.83 -11.98 9.47
N HIS A 126 5.71 -11.18 8.41
CA HIS A 126 4.86 -11.43 7.26
C HIS A 126 5.66 -11.53 5.94
N THR A 127 6.99 -11.58 5.99
CA THR A 127 7.83 -11.69 4.79
C THR A 127 7.57 -12.95 3.95
N ALA A 128 7.02 -14.01 4.55
CA ALA A 128 6.52 -15.19 3.83
C ALA A 128 5.44 -14.87 2.78
N LEU A 129 4.75 -13.72 2.87
CA LEU A 129 3.80 -13.25 1.86
C LEU A 129 4.44 -12.99 0.49
N CYS A 130 5.76 -12.83 0.41
CA CYS A 130 6.43 -12.59 -0.87
C CYS A 130 6.23 -13.74 -1.86
N ALA A 131 6.17 -14.99 -1.39
CA ALA A 131 5.98 -16.16 -2.25
C ALA A 131 4.58 -16.19 -2.92
N PRO A 132 3.45 -16.07 -2.18
CA PRO A 132 2.13 -15.99 -2.83
C PRO A 132 1.95 -14.71 -3.66
N ILE A 133 2.55 -13.58 -3.30
CA ILE A 133 2.55 -12.35 -4.12
C ILE A 133 3.23 -12.61 -5.46
N TYR A 134 4.40 -13.25 -5.46
CA TYR A 134 5.12 -13.59 -6.69
C TYR A 134 4.32 -14.55 -7.57
N ALA A 135 3.75 -15.61 -6.98
CA ALA A 135 2.90 -16.55 -7.72
C ALA A 135 1.67 -15.85 -8.33
N HIS A 136 1.06 -14.90 -7.61
CA HIS A 136 -0.04 -14.09 -8.14
C HIS A 136 0.43 -13.17 -9.28
N ALA A 137 1.57 -12.51 -9.14
CA ALA A 137 2.16 -11.65 -10.16
C ALA A 137 2.46 -12.42 -11.45
N GLN A 138 2.98 -13.65 -11.35
CA GLN A 138 3.19 -14.53 -12.50
C GLN A 138 1.88 -14.83 -13.25
N ARG A 139 0.83 -15.23 -12.52
CA ARG A 139 -0.49 -15.50 -13.12
C ARG A 139 -1.12 -14.26 -13.77
N ALA A 140 -0.86 -13.08 -13.21
CA ALA A 140 -1.37 -11.81 -13.72
C ALA A 140 -0.50 -11.18 -14.83
N GLY A 141 0.62 -11.82 -15.24
CA GLY A 141 1.55 -11.24 -16.21
C GLY A 141 2.36 -10.05 -15.68
N ASN A 142 2.36 -9.83 -14.36
CA ASN A 142 2.93 -8.66 -13.69
C ASN A 142 4.23 -8.98 -12.91
N ALA A 143 4.82 -10.16 -13.09
CA ALA A 143 6.06 -10.55 -12.40
C ALA A 143 7.23 -9.58 -12.66
N TYR A 144 7.24 -8.93 -13.82
CA TYR A 144 8.24 -7.90 -14.16
C TYR A 144 8.27 -6.76 -13.13
N LEU A 145 7.11 -6.37 -12.56
CA LEU A 145 7.04 -5.31 -11.54
C LEU A 145 7.81 -5.68 -10.27
N LEU A 146 7.80 -6.96 -9.87
CA LEU A 146 8.55 -7.42 -8.71
C LEU A 146 10.05 -7.40 -8.98
N HIS A 147 10.48 -7.73 -10.21
CA HIS A 147 11.89 -7.60 -10.60
C HIS A 147 12.37 -6.15 -10.63
N ARG A 148 11.51 -5.18 -10.95
CA ARG A 148 11.87 -3.75 -10.86
C ARG A 148 12.26 -3.36 -9.43
N LEU A 149 11.63 -3.97 -8.42
CA LEU A 149 11.90 -3.68 -7.01
C LEU A 149 13.31 -4.10 -6.55
N ASP A 150 14.00 -4.96 -7.30
CA ASP A 150 15.40 -5.33 -7.01
C ASP A 150 16.34 -4.11 -7.13
N GLY A 151 15.89 -3.02 -7.78
CA GLY A 151 16.65 -1.78 -7.92
C GLY A 151 16.96 -1.07 -6.60
N TRP A 152 16.12 -1.19 -5.57
CA TRP A 152 16.49 -0.77 -4.21
C TRP A 152 15.60 -1.42 -3.16
N SER A 153 16.22 -2.21 -2.27
CA SER A 153 15.57 -2.74 -1.07
C SER A 153 16.43 -2.59 0.18
N GLU A 154 15.78 -2.47 1.33
CA GLU A 154 16.39 -2.51 2.65
C GLU A 154 15.65 -3.50 3.57
N ARG A 155 16.34 -3.92 4.63
CA ARG A 155 15.81 -4.76 5.69
C ARG A 155 15.66 -3.94 6.97
N SER A 156 14.50 -4.04 7.60
CA SER A 156 14.28 -3.43 8.90
C SER A 156 14.83 -4.30 10.04
N PRO A 157 15.03 -3.74 11.24
CA PRO A 157 15.45 -4.50 12.42
C PRO A 157 14.48 -5.62 12.83
N SER A 158 13.19 -5.53 12.46
CA SER A 158 12.20 -6.59 12.71
C SER A 158 12.23 -7.69 11.65
N GLY A 159 13.08 -7.57 10.63
CA GLY A 159 13.17 -8.51 9.50
C GLY A 159 12.26 -8.15 8.32
N GLY A 160 11.59 -6.99 8.37
CA GLY A 160 10.74 -6.50 7.28
C GLY A 160 11.54 -6.16 6.03
N ILE A 161 10.85 -6.02 4.91
CA ILE A 161 11.43 -5.66 3.61
C ILE A 161 10.86 -4.32 3.19
N HIS A 162 11.73 -3.36 2.90
CA HIS A 162 11.39 -2.04 2.39
C HIS A 162 11.87 -1.96 0.94
N TRP A 163 10.98 -1.67 0.01
CA TRP A 163 11.33 -1.36 -1.38
C TRP A 163 11.06 0.11 -1.65
N PHE A 164 11.96 0.73 -2.39
CA PHE A 164 11.89 2.15 -2.71
C PHE A 164 11.78 2.33 -4.21
N TYR A 165 10.88 3.20 -4.65
CA TYR A 165 10.71 3.53 -6.06
C TYR A 165 10.21 4.97 -6.22
N ARG A 166 10.56 5.59 -7.35
CA ARG A 166 9.93 6.84 -7.78
C ARG A 166 8.63 6.55 -8.51
N VAL A 167 7.72 7.50 -8.48
CA VAL A 167 6.48 7.44 -9.24
C VAL A 167 6.49 8.55 -10.29
N GLU A 168 6.09 8.22 -11.51
CA GLU A 168 5.87 9.19 -12.58
C GLU A 168 4.41 9.20 -13.04
N GLY A 169 3.97 10.34 -13.56
CA GLY A 169 2.58 10.52 -14.03
C GLY A 169 1.55 10.85 -12.95
N GLN A 170 1.92 10.84 -11.66
CA GLN A 170 1.12 11.39 -10.56
C GLN A 170 1.98 11.70 -9.33
N ASP A 171 1.54 12.62 -8.48
CA ASP A 171 2.12 12.81 -7.15
C ASP A 171 1.81 11.60 -6.26
N VAL A 172 2.81 11.14 -5.51
CA VAL A 172 2.66 10.07 -4.52
C VAL A 172 1.68 10.53 -3.44
N PRO A 173 0.58 9.80 -3.19
CA PRO A 173 -0.39 10.15 -2.15
C PRO A 173 0.18 9.87 -0.76
N GLY A 174 -0.58 10.16 0.30
CA GLY A 174 -0.20 9.79 1.67
C GLY A 174 -0.06 8.27 1.87
N SER A 175 0.59 7.88 2.96
CA SER A 175 0.79 6.47 3.37
C SER A 175 -0.51 5.66 3.39
N VAL A 176 -0.48 4.45 2.83
CA VAL A 176 -1.64 3.54 2.73
C VAL A 176 -1.29 2.15 3.28
N GLN A 177 -2.17 1.60 4.11
CA GLN A 177 -2.13 0.18 4.48
C GLN A 177 -2.73 -0.68 3.36
N LEU A 178 -1.93 -1.56 2.77
CA LEU A 178 -2.33 -2.39 1.64
C LEU A 178 -2.92 -3.73 2.08
N ALA A 179 -2.35 -4.37 3.10
CA ALA A 179 -2.82 -5.65 3.61
C ALA A 179 -2.69 -5.74 5.13
N ARG A 180 -3.66 -6.40 5.76
CA ARG A 180 -3.72 -6.64 7.21
C ARG A 180 -4.11 -8.08 7.50
N THR A 181 -3.79 -8.52 8.72
CA THR A 181 -4.28 -9.76 9.31
C THR A 181 -5.78 -9.69 9.51
N GLU A 182 -6.39 -10.83 9.80
CA GLU A 182 -7.79 -10.98 10.18
C GLU A 182 -8.15 -10.03 11.34
N THR A 183 -7.25 -9.90 12.32
CA THR A 183 -7.37 -9.00 13.49
C THR A 183 -7.13 -7.51 13.18
N GLY A 184 -6.87 -7.16 11.92
CA GLY A 184 -6.65 -5.78 11.49
C GLY A 184 -5.22 -5.25 11.67
N LYS A 185 -4.27 -6.09 12.10
CA LYS A 185 -2.86 -5.70 12.21
C LYS A 185 -2.24 -5.55 10.82
N VAL A 186 -1.49 -4.48 10.58
CA VAL A 186 -0.81 -4.22 9.30
C VAL A 186 0.22 -5.31 9.00
N MET A 187 0.17 -5.83 7.77
CA MET A 187 1.18 -6.74 7.21
C MET A 187 1.95 -6.06 6.07
N VAL A 188 1.27 -5.23 5.28
CA VAL A 188 1.86 -4.48 4.18
C VAL A 188 1.35 -3.04 4.19
N GLU A 189 2.26 -2.08 4.12
CA GLU A 189 1.92 -0.66 4.01
C GLU A 189 2.89 0.10 3.11
N THR A 190 2.53 1.34 2.82
CA THR A 190 3.39 2.29 2.09
C THR A 190 3.73 3.48 2.96
N ARG A 191 4.85 4.12 2.66
CA ARG A 191 5.16 5.49 3.09
C ARG A 191 5.17 6.40 1.88
N GLY A 192 4.18 7.29 1.83
CA GLY A 192 4.02 8.26 0.74
C GLY A 192 4.20 9.70 1.24
N ALA A 193 3.44 10.65 0.68
CA ALA A 193 3.47 12.07 1.06
C ALA A 193 3.43 12.27 2.57
N ARG A 194 4.35 13.12 3.06
CA ARG A 194 4.53 13.41 4.50
C ARG A 194 4.83 12.17 5.36
N GLY A 195 5.24 11.07 4.73
CA GLY A 195 5.77 9.86 5.38
C GLY A 195 7.29 9.88 5.42
N MET A 196 7.87 9.04 6.29
CA MET A 196 9.31 8.82 6.31
C MET A 196 9.64 7.34 6.44
N ALA A 197 10.84 7.00 5.99
CA ALA A 197 11.49 5.73 6.24
C ALA A 197 12.76 5.96 7.06
N VAL A 198 13.05 5.08 8.02
CA VAL A 198 14.38 5.02 8.64
C VAL A 198 15.26 4.20 7.71
N MET A 199 16.45 4.70 7.39
CA MET A 199 17.30 4.08 6.37
C MET A 199 18.57 3.49 6.97
N ALA A 200 19.14 2.51 6.28
CA ALA A 200 20.53 2.10 6.49
C ALA A 200 21.49 3.30 6.31
N PRO A 201 22.60 3.36 7.07
CA PRO A 201 23.09 2.37 8.03
C PRO A 201 22.61 2.64 9.48
N SER A 202 21.43 3.24 9.70
CA SER A 202 20.93 3.51 11.06
C SER A 202 20.87 2.23 11.91
N ALA A 203 21.38 2.29 13.14
CA ALA A 203 21.46 1.14 14.06
C ALA A 203 21.34 1.57 15.53
N GLY A 204 21.30 0.60 16.45
CA GLY A 204 21.33 0.85 17.89
C GLY A 204 20.04 1.51 18.40
N ALA A 205 20.17 2.68 19.04
CA ALA A 205 19.11 3.38 19.78
C ALA A 205 17.91 3.87 18.93
N ALA A 206 17.95 3.66 17.62
CA ALA A 206 16.82 3.93 16.73
C ALA A 206 15.76 2.82 16.74
N HIS A 207 16.06 1.64 17.30
CA HIS A 207 15.14 0.51 17.40
C HIS A 207 15.25 -0.20 18.76
N PRO A 208 14.14 -0.61 19.40
CA PRO A 208 14.17 -1.34 20.68
C PRO A 208 15.02 -2.63 20.68
N SER A 209 15.17 -3.26 19.51
CA SER A 209 15.97 -4.49 19.36
C SER A 209 17.48 -4.24 19.26
N GLY A 210 17.95 -3.00 19.18
CA GLY A 210 19.36 -2.63 18.96
C GLY A 210 19.94 -2.98 17.57
N ARG A 211 19.26 -3.83 16.78
CA ARG A 211 19.62 -4.15 15.39
C ARG A 211 19.42 -2.94 14.46
N GLY A 212 20.21 -2.87 13.39
CA GLY A 212 20.15 -1.81 12.39
C GLY A 212 19.36 -2.16 11.14
N TRP A 213 19.09 -1.12 10.35
CA TRP A 213 18.63 -1.25 8.98
C TRP A 213 19.80 -1.60 8.08
N THR A 214 19.60 -2.51 7.13
CA THR A 214 20.65 -2.94 6.19
C THR A 214 20.16 -2.88 4.76
N VAL A 215 21.05 -2.58 3.82
CA VAL A 215 20.74 -2.65 2.39
C VAL A 215 20.58 -4.12 1.99
N GLY A 216 19.47 -4.44 1.32
CA GLY A 216 19.22 -5.75 0.72
C GLY A 216 19.77 -5.82 -0.70
N THR A 217 19.28 -4.95 -1.57
CA THR A 217 19.72 -4.85 -2.97
C THR A 217 19.81 -3.39 -3.40
N GLY A 218 20.73 -3.10 -4.33
CA GLY A 218 20.82 -1.80 -4.99
C GLY A 218 21.06 -0.63 -4.04
N GLY A 219 20.37 0.48 -4.29
CA GLY A 219 20.52 1.73 -3.57
C GLY A 219 19.83 2.89 -4.29
N PRO A 220 19.95 4.13 -3.78
CA PRO A 220 19.26 5.28 -4.34
C PRO A 220 19.64 5.58 -5.80
N GLU A 221 20.82 5.15 -6.28
CA GLU A 221 21.26 5.30 -7.67
C GLU A 221 20.61 4.31 -8.64
N THR A 222 20.16 3.16 -8.15
CA THR A 222 19.51 2.11 -8.95
C THR A 222 18.01 2.02 -8.69
N MET A 223 17.47 2.96 -7.92
CA MET A 223 16.05 3.04 -7.59
C MET A 223 15.20 3.12 -8.88
N PRO A 224 14.21 2.24 -9.04
CA PRO A 224 13.36 2.24 -10.23
C PRO A 224 12.37 3.41 -10.21
N THR A 225 11.99 3.89 -11.39
CA THR A 225 10.82 4.77 -11.59
C THR A 225 9.65 3.96 -12.14
N LEU A 226 8.54 3.92 -11.42
CA LEU A 226 7.30 3.27 -11.87
C LEU A 226 6.31 4.32 -12.36
N THR A 227 5.61 4.03 -13.46
CA THR A 227 4.43 4.83 -13.83
C THR A 227 3.33 4.70 -12.78
N ALA A 228 2.41 5.65 -12.75
CA ALA A 228 1.20 5.59 -11.93
C ALA A 228 0.44 4.26 -12.09
N ALA A 229 0.34 3.75 -13.32
CA ALA A 229 -0.34 2.49 -13.62
C ALA A 229 0.44 1.27 -13.11
N GLU A 230 1.77 1.25 -13.28
CA GLU A 230 2.64 0.19 -12.75
C GLU A 230 2.58 0.15 -11.21
N ARG A 231 2.60 1.32 -10.55
CA ARG A 231 2.43 1.43 -9.10
C ARG A 231 1.09 0.86 -8.65
N ASP A 232 -0.01 1.22 -9.32
CA ASP A 232 -1.34 0.73 -8.97
C ASP A 232 -1.45 -0.80 -9.16
N ALA A 233 -0.86 -1.33 -10.24
CA ALA A 233 -0.78 -2.76 -10.49
C ALA A 233 0.07 -3.47 -9.42
N LEU A 234 1.21 -2.90 -9.04
CA LEU A 234 2.04 -3.39 -7.95
C LEU A 234 1.25 -3.43 -6.64
N HIS A 235 0.59 -2.33 -6.27
CA HIS A 235 -0.22 -2.24 -5.05
C HIS A 235 -1.36 -3.25 -5.02
N ALA A 236 -1.96 -3.55 -6.18
CA ALA A 236 -3.00 -4.57 -6.28
C ALA A 236 -2.48 -5.97 -5.91
N LEU A 237 -1.25 -6.33 -6.32
CA LEU A 237 -0.63 -7.61 -5.97
C LEU A 237 -0.49 -7.80 -4.46
N PHE A 238 -0.06 -6.75 -3.77
CA PHE A 238 0.12 -6.76 -2.32
C PHE A 238 -1.22 -6.69 -1.58
N ARG A 239 -2.16 -5.87 -2.06
CA ARG A 239 -3.51 -5.73 -1.49
C ARG A 239 -4.33 -7.02 -1.60
N ALA A 240 -4.04 -7.87 -2.58
CA ALA A 240 -4.64 -9.21 -2.68
C ALA A 240 -4.31 -10.12 -1.48
N GLN A 241 -3.35 -9.74 -0.63
CA GLN A 241 -3.03 -10.46 0.61
C GLN A 241 -3.79 -9.92 1.83
N ASP A 242 -4.66 -8.91 1.68
CA ASP A 242 -5.47 -8.40 2.80
C ASP A 242 -6.43 -9.49 3.28
N ARG A 243 -6.30 -9.87 4.55
CA ARG A 243 -7.18 -10.84 5.23
C ARG A 243 -8.16 -10.16 6.17
N HIS A 244 -8.02 -8.85 6.33
CA HIS A 244 -8.96 -8.09 7.13
C HIS A 244 -10.24 -7.87 6.36
N THR A 245 -11.26 -8.65 6.69
CA THR A 245 -12.64 -8.26 6.46
C THR A 245 -12.96 -7.22 7.54
N PRO A 246 -13.34 -5.97 7.20
CA PRO A 246 -13.90 -5.09 8.19
C PRO A 246 -15.06 -5.83 8.86
N ALA A 247 -14.97 -6.07 10.17
CA ALA A 247 -16.18 -6.34 10.94
C ALA A 247 -17.16 -5.22 10.59
N ASP A 248 -18.43 -5.54 10.40
CA ASP A 248 -19.49 -4.58 10.11
C ASP A 248 -19.42 -3.40 11.10
N ALA A 249 -18.62 -2.40 10.78
CA ALA A 249 -18.67 -1.12 11.44
C ALA A 249 -19.90 -0.48 10.79
N PRO A 250 -21.02 -0.32 11.51
CA PRO A 250 -22.11 0.47 10.98
C PRO A 250 -21.49 1.80 10.56
N PRO A 251 -21.73 2.25 9.32
CA PRO A 251 -21.21 3.53 8.86
C PRO A 251 -21.63 4.55 9.90
N THR A 252 -20.68 5.17 10.61
CA THR A 252 -20.99 6.24 11.54
C THR A 252 -21.65 7.34 10.72
N PRO A 253 -22.97 7.57 10.83
CA PRO A 253 -23.54 8.75 10.24
C PRO A 253 -23.13 9.88 11.16
N THR A 254 -22.52 10.92 10.61
CA THR A 254 -22.47 12.24 11.22
C THR A 254 -23.91 12.77 11.34
N ARG A 255 -24.66 12.25 12.32
CA ARG A 255 -25.86 12.78 12.99
C ARG A 255 -26.40 11.66 13.91
N PRO A 256 -26.68 11.91 15.21
CA PRO A 256 -27.33 10.89 16.03
C PRO A 256 -28.62 10.43 15.34
N PRO A 257 -28.85 9.11 15.17
CA PRO A 257 -30.13 8.62 14.69
C PRO A 257 -31.16 8.99 15.75
N GLN A 258 -32.19 9.74 15.35
CA GLN A 258 -33.43 9.68 16.12
C GLN A 258 -33.88 8.21 16.15
N PRO A 259 -34.39 7.72 17.29
CA PRO A 259 -34.83 6.34 17.40
C PRO A 259 -35.84 6.05 16.28
N PRO A 260 -35.67 4.95 15.52
CA PRO A 260 -36.57 4.68 14.42
C PRO A 260 -37.95 4.34 14.99
N MET A 261 -38.93 5.20 14.73
CA MET A 261 -40.29 4.69 14.59
C MET A 261 -40.26 3.72 13.41
N GLY A 262 -40.35 2.42 13.70
CA GLY A 262 -40.51 1.41 12.68
C GLY A 262 -41.71 1.76 11.80
N PRO A 263 -41.65 1.49 10.48
CA PRO A 263 -42.86 1.60 9.67
C PRO A 263 -43.98 0.75 10.29
N PRO A 264 -45.26 1.20 10.23
CA PRO A 264 -46.39 0.35 10.60
C PRO A 264 -46.33 -0.98 9.83
N SER A 265 -46.81 -2.06 10.43
CA SER A 265 -46.68 -3.41 9.88
C SER A 265 -47.13 -3.45 8.40
N GLY A 266 -46.25 -3.96 7.54
CA GLY A 266 -46.50 -4.05 6.09
C GLY A 266 -46.07 -2.86 5.24
N ALA A 267 -45.47 -1.80 5.80
CA ALA A 267 -44.87 -0.72 4.99
C ALA A 267 -43.38 -0.99 4.69
N VAL A 268 -42.99 -0.89 3.42
CA VAL A 268 -41.59 -1.00 2.96
C VAL A 268 -41.09 0.39 2.60
N ARG A 269 -39.92 0.80 3.12
CA ARG A 269 -39.32 2.11 2.79
C ARG A 269 -38.83 2.10 1.33
N ALA A 270 -38.94 3.24 0.65
CA ALA A 270 -38.54 3.35 -0.76
C ALA A 270 -37.07 2.97 -1.00
N GLY A 271 -36.15 3.35 -0.10
CA GLY A 271 -34.73 2.98 -0.22
C GLY A 271 -34.46 1.49 -0.02
N ASP A 272 -35.22 0.82 0.84
CA ASP A 272 -35.08 -0.62 1.07
C ASP A 272 -35.63 -1.40 -0.14
N ASP A 273 -36.80 -0.99 -0.65
CA ASP A 273 -37.39 -1.56 -1.87
C ASP A 273 -36.51 -1.34 -3.10
N TYR A 274 -35.91 -0.16 -3.22
CA TYR A 274 -34.93 0.14 -4.28
C TYR A 274 -33.69 -0.75 -4.18
N THR A 275 -33.16 -0.96 -2.98
CA THR A 275 -32.00 -1.84 -2.78
C THR A 275 -32.31 -3.28 -3.16
N ALA A 276 -33.53 -3.76 -2.92
CA ALA A 276 -33.96 -5.12 -3.26
C ALA A 276 -34.25 -5.32 -4.76
N ARG A 277 -34.73 -4.28 -5.45
CA ARG A 277 -35.24 -4.38 -6.83
C ARG A 277 -34.28 -3.92 -7.92
N THR A 278 -33.17 -3.27 -7.55
CA THR A 278 -32.25 -2.64 -8.50
C THR A 278 -30.95 -3.44 -8.59
N THR A 279 -30.32 -3.48 -9.74
CA THR A 279 -29.00 -4.08 -9.97
C THR A 279 -27.88 -3.05 -9.80
N TRP A 280 -26.62 -3.48 -9.71
CA TRP A 280 -25.50 -2.53 -9.62
C TRP A 280 -25.24 -1.80 -10.95
N ALA A 281 -25.48 -2.45 -12.08
CA ALA A 281 -25.37 -1.83 -13.41
C ALA A 281 -26.32 -0.63 -13.53
N GLU A 282 -27.58 -0.78 -13.14
CA GLU A 282 -28.59 0.29 -13.16
C GLU A 282 -28.23 1.48 -12.26
N VAL A 283 -27.43 1.27 -11.21
CA VAL A 283 -26.98 2.35 -10.31
C VAL A 283 -25.73 3.04 -10.85
N LEU A 284 -24.79 2.29 -11.43
CA LEU A 284 -23.42 2.76 -11.69
C LEU A 284 -23.19 3.19 -13.14
N GLU A 285 -23.69 2.44 -14.12
CA GLU A 285 -23.46 2.70 -15.55
C GLU A 285 -23.98 4.07 -16.02
N PRO A 286 -25.15 4.57 -15.56
CA PRO A 286 -25.61 5.92 -15.91
C PRO A 286 -24.64 7.03 -15.50
N HIS A 287 -23.74 6.74 -14.54
CA HIS A 287 -22.75 7.66 -14.01
C HIS A 287 -21.34 7.39 -14.57
N GLY A 288 -21.23 6.60 -15.64
CA GLY A 288 -19.97 6.38 -16.38
C GLY A 288 -19.07 5.30 -15.80
N TRP A 289 -19.55 4.52 -14.83
CA TRP A 289 -18.83 3.33 -14.39
C TRP A 289 -18.99 2.21 -15.41
N THR A 290 -17.96 1.41 -15.58
CA THR A 290 -17.96 0.29 -16.53
C THR A 290 -17.68 -1.02 -15.82
N LEU A 291 -18.37 -2.09 -16.22
CA LEU A 291 -18.06 -3.43 -15.75
C LEU A 291 -16.70 -3.85 -16.33
N HIS A 292 -15.73 -4.12 -15.46
CA HIS A 292 -14.39 -4.55 -15.82
C HIS A 292 -14.34 -6.06 -16.06
N SER A 293 -14.83 -6.84 -15.09
CA SER A 293 -14.85 -8.29 -15.15
C SER A 293 -15.83 -8.87 -14.12
N ALA A 294 -16.24 -10.11 -14.36
CA ALA A 294 -17.09 -10.88 -13.44
C ALA A 294 -16.42 -12.22 -13.11
N ALA A 295 -16.52 -12.66 -11.86
CA ALA A 295 -16.06 -13.96 -11.39
C ALA A 295 -17.10 -14.52 -10.40
N GLY A 296 -18.05 -15.31 -10.89
CA GLY A 296 -19.24 -15.67 -10.12
C GLY A 296 -20.05 -14.43 -9.75
N ASP A 297 -20.40 -14.29 -8.48
CA ASP A 297 -21.15 -13.13 -7.96
C ASP A 297 -20.27 -11.88 -7.79
N LEU A 298 -18.93 -12.03 -7.77
CA LEU A 298 -18.01 -10.92 -7.62
C LEU A 298 -17.87 -10.15 -8.94
N LEU A 299 -18.36 -8.92 -8.96
CA LEU A 299 -18.20 -8.00 -10.09
C LEU A 299 -17.14 -6.96 -9.77
N HIS A 300 -16.31 -6.67 -10.77
CA HIS A 300 -15.30 -5.63 -10.73
C HIS A 300 -15.73 -4.46 -11.61
N TRP A 301 -15.63 -3.24 -11.09
CA TRP A 301 -16.08 -2.03 -11.77
C TRP A 301 -14.93 -1.06 -11.95
N THR A 302 -14.82 -0.45 -13.12
CA THR A 302 -13.91 0.67 -13.39
C THR A 302 -14.66 1.99 -13.26
N ARG A 303 -14.03 2.94 -12.59
CA ARG A 303 -14.60 4.27 -12.32
C ARG A 303 -14.63 5.14 -13.58
N PRO A 304 -15.49 6.18 -13.63
CA PRO A 304 -15.52 7.13 -14.73
C PRO A 304 -14.17 7.81 -14.93
N GLY A 305 -13.81 8.03 -16.21
CA GLY A 305 -12.55 8.68 -16.58
C GLY A 305 -11.29 7.82 -16.41
N LYS A 306 -11.41 6.53 -16.06
CA LYS A 306 -10.32 5.55 -16.13
C LYS A 306 -10.59 4.58 -17.28
N GLU A 307 -9.57 4.32 -18.09
CA GLU A 307 -9.62 3.26 -19.11
C GLU A 307 -9.90 1.90 -18.46
N THR A 308 -10.92 1.18 -18.94
CA THR A 308 -11.31 -0.13 -18.37
C THR A 308 -10.13 -1.10 -18.38
N ALA A 309 -9.31 -1.10 -19.44
CA ALA A 309 -8.12 -1.94 -19.55
C ALA A 309 -7.06 -1.70 -18.45
N ALA A 310 -7.08 -0.52 -17.79
CA ALA A 310 -6.17 -0.20 -16.68
C ALA A 310 -6.60 -0.81 -15.33
N GLY A 311 -7.66 -1.63 -15.33
CA GLY A 311 -8.08 -2.41 -14.17
C GLY A 311 -9.17 -1.77 -13.31
N PRO A 312 -9.73 -2.53 -12.35
CA PRO A 312 -10.90 -2.11 -11.61
C PRO A 312 -10.60 -1.05 -10.55
N SER A 313 -11.66 -0.43 -10.03
CA SER A 313 -11.67 0.65 -9.02
C SER A 313 -12.64 0.37 -7.87
N ALA A 314 -13.59 -0.54 -8.07
CA ALA A 314 -14.52 -1.01 -7.03
C ALA A 314 -14.93 -2.47 -7.28
N THR A 315 -15.51 -3.10 -6.27
CA THR A 315 -16.16 -4.42 -6.40
C THR A 315 -17.58 -4.41 -5.83
N THR A 316 -18.46 -5.24 -6.38
CA THR A 316 -19.77 -5.61 -5.79
C THR A 316 -19.87 -7.13 -5.68
N GLY A 317 -20.83 -7.67 -4.93
CA GLY A 317 -21.02 -9.11 -4.76
C GLY A 317 -19.92 -9.84 -3.98
N ARG A 318 -19.09 -9.11 -3.21
CA ARG A 318 -18.05 -9.70 -2.35
C ARG A 318 -18.63 -10.37 -1.09
N THR A 319 -19.77 -9.87 -0.62
CA THR A 319 -20.47 -10.35 0.58
C THR A 319 -21.94 -10.63 0.23
N PRO A 320 -22.67 -11.42 1.05
CA PRO A 320 -24.09 -11.69 0.81
C PRO A 320 -24.98 -10.44 0.70
N GLU A 321 -24.57 -9.34 1.34
CA GLU A 321 -25.27 -8.05 1.30
C GLU A 321 -25.02 -7.27 0.00
N ASP A 322 -24.15 -7.79 -0.87
CA ASP A 322 -23.85 -7.27 -2.20
C ASP A 322 -23.62 -5.75 -2.21
N ARG A 323 -22.68 -5.31 -1.37
CA ARG A 323 -22.33 -3.88 -1.25
C ARG A 323 -21.28 -3.48 -2.28
N LEU A 324 -21.37 -2.25 -2.76
CA LEU A 324 -20.30 -1.59 -3.49
C LEU A 324 -19.18 -1.23 -2.53
N TYR A 325 -18.00 -1.79 -2.79
CA TYR A 325 -16.78 -1.49 -2.08
C TYR A 325 -15.79 -0.79 -3.01
N VAL A 326 -15.62 0.51 -2.82
CA VAL A 326 -14.73 1.34 -3.65
C VAL A 326 -13.34 1.36 -3.02
N PHE A 327 -12.32 0.92 -3.77
CA PHE A 327 -10.93 0.92 -3.30
C PHE A 327 -10.04 1.91 -4.06
N SER A 328 -10.61 2.66 -5.01
CA SER A 328 -9.92 3.78 -5.66
C SER A 328 -10.07 5.07 -4.86
N THR A 329 -8.98 5.83 -4.75
CA THR A 329 -8.93 7.17 -4.15
C THR A 329 -9.54 8.25 -5.03
N ASN A 330 -9.73 7.99 -6.34
CA ASN A 330 -10.19 8.96 -7.34
C ASN A 330 -11.59 8.61 -7.86
N ALA A 331 -12.50 8.22 -6.97
CA ALA A 331 -13.84 7.73 -7.31
C ALA A 331 -14.97 8.58 -6.70
N ALA A 332 -14.76 9.90 -6.62
CA ALA A 332 -15.79 10.83 -6.15
C ALA A 332 -17.12 10.59 -6.91
N PRO A 333 -18.28 10.62 -6.22
CA PRO A 333 -18.50 11.04 -4.84
C PRO A 333 -18.23 9.95 -3.77
N PHE A 334 -17.80 8.75 -4.16
CA PHE A 334 -17.53 7.68 -3.21
C PHE A 334 -16.22 7.90 -2.46
N ARG A 335 -16.21 7.49 -1.19
CA ARG A 335 -15.02 7.46 -0.35
C ARG A 335 -14.36 6.09 -0.46
N GLU A 336 -13.03 6.10 -0.53
CA GLU A 336 -12.24 4.88 -0.50
C GLU A 336 -12.57 4.05 0.76
N ARG A 337 -12.56 2.73 0.60
CA ARG A 337 -12.75 1.72 1.65
C ARG A 337 -14.08 1.82 2.40
N THR A 338 -15.06 2.48 1.79
CA THR A 338 -16.41 2.61 2.36
C THR A 338 -17.38 1.69 1.62
N PRO A 339 -18.12 0.81 2.32
CA PRO A 339 -19.14 -0.01 1.69
C PRO A 339 -20.47 0.77 1.54
N TYR A 340 -21.06 0.73 0.35
CA TYR A 340 -22.33 1.38 0.02
C TYR A 340 -23.36 0.33 -0.40
N ASN A 341 -24.60 0.46 0.07
CA ASN A 341 -25.73 -0.23 -0.56
C ASN A 341 -26.22 0.58 -1.76
N ARG A 342 -27.10 -0.01 -2.58
CA ARG A 342 -27.60 0.61 -3.82
C ARG A 342 -28.30 1.93 -3.57
N PHE A 343 -29.11 2.04 -2.50
CA PHE A 343 -29.76 3.30 -2.15
C PHE A 343 -28.74 4.40 -1.79
N ALA A 344 -27.70 4.08 -1.01
CA ALA A 344 -26.67 5.05 -0.66
C ALA A 344 -25.86 5.49 -1.88
N ALA A 345 -25.53 4.56 -2.78
CA ALA A 345 -24.91 4.89 -4.05
C ALA A 345 -25.80 5.77 -4.93
N TYR A 346 -27.09 5.43 -5.06
CA TYR A 346 -28.06 6.24 -5.78
C TYR A 346 -28.18 7.67 -5.21
N ALA A 347 -28.24 7.81 -3.88
CA ALA A 347 -28.32 9.11 -3.23
C ALA A 347 -27.06 9.96 -3.45
N LEU A 348 -25.87 9.35 -3.39
CA LEU A 348 -24.61 10.05 -3.66
C LEU A 348 -24.50 10.51 -5.12
N LEU A 349 -24.82 9.62 -6.06
CA LEU A 349 -24.64 9.87 -7.50
C LEU A 349 -25.71 10.83 -8.07
N ASN A 350 -26.95 10.74 -7.61
CA ASN A 350 -28.08 11.47 -8.22
C ASN A 350 -28.56 12.67 -7.38
N HIS A 351 -28.28 12.67 -6.08
CA HIS A 351 -28.82 13.66 -5.14
C HIS A 351 -27.74 14.30 -4.25
N SER A 352 -26.46 14.21 -4.63
CA SER A 352 -25.33 14.76 -3.88
C SER A 352 -25.27 14.33 -2.40
N GLY A 353 -25.78 13.14 -2.10
CA GLY A 353 -25.87 12.61 -0.73
C GLY A 353 -27.09 13.07 0.06
N ASP A 354 -28.06 13.77 -0.54
CA ASP A 354 -29.36 14.05 0.10
C ASP A 354 -30.26 12.80 0.04
N TYR A 355 -30.15 11.97 1.09
CA TYR A 355 -30.96 10.77 1.25
C TYR A 355 -32.46 11.04 1.36
N THR A 356 -32.87 12.24 1.78
CA THR A 356 -34.29 12.59 1.89
C THR A 356 -34.87 12.89 0.53
N ALA A 357 -34.16 13.70 -0.27
CA ALA A 357 -34.51 13.95 -1.67
C ALA A 357 -34.53 12.64 -2.47
N ALA A 358 -33.49 11.80 -2.31
CA ALA A 358 -33.41 10.50 -2.96
C ALA A 358 -34.60 9.59 -2.61
N ALA A 359 -34.95 9.45 -1.33
CA ALA A 359 -36.08 8.61 -0.91
C ALA A 359 -37.43 9.14 -1.44
N ARG A 360 -37.61 10.46 -1.53
CA ARG A 360 -38.83 11.07 -2.10
C ARG A 360 -38.95 10.80 -3.60
N GLU A 361 -37.84 10.92 -4.33
CA GLU A 361 -37.81 10.65 -5.76
C GLU A 361 -38.08 9.16 -6.04
N LEU A 362 -37.47 8.25 -5.28
CA LEU A 362 -37.75 6.83 -5.39
C LEU A 362 -39.22 6.49 -5.07
N ALA A 363 -39.82 7.13 -4.07
CA ALA A 363 -41.24 6.97 -3.79
C ALA A 363 -42.11 7.45 -4.96
N ARG A 364 -41.75 8.55 -5.62
CA ARG A 364 -42.43 9.05 -6.82
C ARG A 364 -42.30 8.08 -8.01
N GLN A 365 -41.18 7.36 -8.10
CA GLN A 365 -40.94 6.30 -9.08
C GLN A 365 -41.63 4.96 -8.73
N GLY A 366 -42.37 4.90 -7.61
CA GLY A 366 -43.11 3.70 -7.22
C GLY A 366 -42.30 2.69 -6.40
N TYR A 367 -41.20 3.10 -5.79
CA TYR A 367 -40.50 2.30 -4.79
C TYR A 367 -41.10 2.49 -3.39
N GLY A 368 -41.18 1.39 -2.65
CA GLY A 368 -41.79 1.33 -1.33
C GLY A 368 -43.27 0.99 -1.37
N ARG A 369 -43.80 0.57 -0.22
CA ARG A 369 -45.20 0.12 -0.09
C ARG A 369 -45.84 0.80 1.10
N ARG A 370 -47.01 1.40 0.91
CA ARG A 370 -47.89 1.78 2.03
C ARG A 370 -48.81 0.60 2.36
N PRO A 371 -49.14 0.35 3.64
CA PRO A 371 -50.17 -0.62 3.98
C PRO A 371 -51.45 -0.22 3.24
N ARG A 372 -52.12 -1.18 2.60
CA ARG A 372 -53.47 -0.93 2.09
C ARG A 372 -54.33 -0.64 3.32
N GLY A 373 -54.82 0.59 3.45
CA GLY A 373 -55.86 0.88 4.43
C GLY A 373 -57.01 -0.09 4.19
N GLY A 374 -57.35 -0.87 5.21
CA GLY A 374 -58.69 -1.43 5.30
C GLY A 374 -59.69 -0.28 5.22
N ARG A 375 -60.81 -0.56 4.54
CA ARG A 375 -61.90 0.36 4.19
C ARG A 375 -62.18 1.49 5.18
#